data_AF-A0AAW1AF02-F1
#
_entry.id   AF-A0AAW1AF02-F1
#
_cell.length_a   1.000
_cell.length_b   1.000
_cell.length_c   1.000
_cell.angle_alpha   90.00
_cell.angle_beta   90.00
_cell.angle_gamma   90.00
#
_symmetry.space_group_name_H-M   'P 1'
#
loop_
_entity.id
_entity.type
_entity.pdbx_description
1 polymer ?
#
loop_
_entity_poly.entity_id
_entity_poly.type
_entity_poly.pdbx_seq_one_letter_code
_entity_poly.pdbx_strand_id
1 'polypeptide(L)'
;MKPYPKDHAAQDTTKTIFNNRLCRAKRVSENACAILCQNFRMVSSPIAVLPETTNLIITATCCFHNMLRDEFLSTDVPQSDNHETNTSVNIMLPLAR
;
A
#
# COMPACT_ATOMS: atom_id res chain seq x y z
N MET A 1 -3.45 -18.67 0.40
CA MET A 1 -2.77 -19.59 -0.55
C MET A 1 -1.33 -19.82 -0.10
N LYS A 2 -0.85 -21.07 -0.11
CA LYS A 2 0.50 -21.43 0.37
C LYS A 2 1.49 -21.46 -0.82
N PRO A 3 2.67 -20.82 -0.72
CA PRO A 3 3.68 -20.92 -1.78
C PRO A 3 4.20 -22.35 -1.89
N TYR A 4 4.63 -22.74 -3.09
CA TYR A 4 5.29 -24.02 -3.32
C TYR A 4 6.68 -24.04 -2.65
N PRO A 5 7.12 -25.17 -2.08
CA PRO A 5 8.48 -25.33 -1.57
C PRO A 5 9.53 -25.09 -2.67
N LYS A 6 10.71 -24.59 -2.28
CA LYS A 6 11.76 -24.17 -3.22
C LYS A 6 12.20 -25.29 -4.16
N ASP A 7 12.31 -26.51 -3.65
CA ASP A 7 12.74 -27.67 -4.44
C ASP A 7 11.74 -28.01 -5.56
N HIS A 8 10.44 -27.95 -5.25
CA HIS A 8 9.38 -28.18 -6.23
C HIS A 8 9.22 -27.02 -7.22
N ALA A 9 9.49 -25.78 -6.80
CA ALA A 9 9.47 -24.63 -7.68
C ALA A 9 10.67 -24.64 -8.64
N ALA A 10 11.84 -25.11 -8.20
CA ALA A 10 13.03 -25.21 -9.03
C ALA A 10 12.91 -26.25 -10.15
N GLN A 11 12.11 -27.30 -9.93
CA GLN A 11 11.86 -28.36 -10.91
C GLN A 11 10.78 -27.98 -11.95
N ASP A 12 9.97 -26.96 -11.68
CA ASP A 12 8.80 -26.63 -12.50
C ASP A 12 8.63 -25.10 -12.63
N THR A 13 8.81 -24.61 -13.86
CA THR A 13 8.70 -23.20 -14.21
C THR A 13 7.33 -22.61 -13.84
N THR A 14 6.25 -23.39 -13.94
CA THR A 14 4.89 -22.89 -13.63
C THR A 14 4.74 -22.56 -12.15
N LYS A 15 5.31 -23.39 -11.27
CA LYS A 15 5.33 -23.19 -9.81
C LYS A 15 6.21 -22.01 -9.42
N THR A 16 7.33 -21.81 -10.10
CA THR A 16 8.17 -20.61 -9.92
C THR A 16 7.43 -19.33 -10.30
N ILE A 17 6.75 -19.30 -11.45
CA ILE A 17 5.95 -18.15 -11.90
C ILE A 17 4.85 -17.85 -10.88
N PHE A 18 4.14 -18.88 -10.41
CA PHE A 18 3.10 -18.74 -9.40
C PHE A 18 3.65 -18.16 -8.09
N ASN A 19 4.76 -18.69 -7.57
CA ASN A 19 5.38 -18.21 -6.35
C ASN A 19 5.79 -16.73 -6.51
N ASN A 20 6.38 -16.37 -7.65
CA ASN A 20 6.77 -14.99 -7.92
C ASN A 20 5.54 -14.04 -7.94
N ARG A 21 4.44 -14.44 -8.59
CA ARG A 21 3.19 -13.67 -8.60
C ARG A 21 2.61 -13.52 -7.20
N LEU A 22 2.56 -14.60 -6.42
CA LEU A 22 2.07 -14.59 -5.05
C LEU A 22 2.91 -13.66 -4.16
N CYS A 23 4.24 -13.74 -4.25
CA CYS A 23 5.14 -12.86 -3.50
C CYS A 23 4.95 -11.39 -3.89
N ARG A 24 4.82 -11.07 -5.18
CA ARG A 24 4.56 -9.71 -5.65
C ARG A 24 3.22 -9.17 -5.13
N ALA A 25 2.16 -9.97 -5.20
CA ALA A 25 0.85 -9.59 -4.68
C ALA A 25 0.91 -9.27 -3.17
N LYS A 26 1.56 -10.14 -2.38
CA LYS A 26 1.76 -9.92 -0.94
C LYS A 26 2.54 -8.64 -0.64
N ARG A 27 3.65 -8.42 -1.34
CA ARG A 27 4.47 -7.20 -1.17
C ARG A 27 3.66 -5.94 -1.43
N VAL A 28 2.84 -5.92 -2.49
CA VAL A 28 1.99 -4.76 -2.81
C VAL A 28 0.94 -4.54 -1.72
N SER A 29 0.24 -5.60 -1.29
CA SER A 29 -0.77 -5.48 -0.23
C SER A 29 -0.19 -5.07 1.12
N GLU A 30 0.98 -5.62 1.49
CA GLU A 30 1.67 -5.30 2.74
C GLU A 30 2.21 -3.87 2.74
N ASN A 31 2.81 -3.42 1.64
CA ASN A 31 3.28 -2.04 1.49
C ASN A 31 2.13 -1.04 1.57
N ALA A 32 1.00 -1.30 0.91
CA ALA A 32 -0.18 -0.45 0.99
C ALA A 32 -0.71 -0.36 2.44
N CYS A 33 -0.82 -1.51 3.12
CA CYS A 33 -1.22 -1.53 4.54
C CYS A 33 -0.23 -0.78 5.44
N ALA A 34 1.08 -0.88 5.18
CA ALA A 34 2.09 -0.16 5.97
C ALA A 34 1.91 1.36 5.87
N ILE A 35 1.66 1.89 4.66
CA ILE A 35 1.36 3.32 4.46
C ILE A 35 0.09 3.72 5.20
N LEU A 36 -0.97 2.90 5.15
CA LEU A 36 -2.21 3.17 5.87
C LEU A 36 -2.02 3.15 7.38
N CYS A 37 -1.30 2.17 7.93
CA CYS A 37 -1.01 2.07 9.37
C CYS A 37 -0.18 3.25 9.88
N GLN A 38 0.71 3.78 9.04
CA GLN A 38 1.53 4.94 9.37
C GLN A 38 0.72 6.24 9.47
N ASN A 39 -0.23 6.44 8.56
CA ASN A 39 -1.06 7.64 8.54
C ASN A 39 -2.26 7.52 9.51
N PHE A 40 -2.81 6.32 9.67
CA PHE A 40 -4.05 6.08 10.40
C PHE A 40 -3.82 5.06 11.51
N ARG A 41 -3.64 5.57 12.74
CA ARG A 41 -3.40 4.76 13.94
C ARG A 41 -4.49 3.71 14.21
N MET A 42 -5.71 3.96 13.73
CA MET A 42 -6.85 3.04 13.81
C MET A 42 -6.58 1.69 13.15
N VAL A 43 -5.85 1.67 12.01
CA VAL A 43 -5.57 0.45 11.24
C VAL A 43 -4.34 -0.29 11.76
N SER A 44 -3.52 0.37 12.59
CA SER A 44 -2.32 -0.23 13.19
C SER A 44 -2.61 -1.23 14.31
N SER A 45 -3.83 -1.21 14.87
CA SER A 45 -4.26 -2.18 15.90
C SER A 45 -5.31 -3.13 15.34
N PRO A 46 -5.48 -4.34 15.90
CA PRO A 46 -6.55 -5.23 15.51
C PRO A 46 -7.92 -4.54 15.61
N ILE A 47 -8.65 -4.49 14.50
CA ILE A 47 -9.95 -3.82 14.44
C ILE A 47 -11.00 -4.82 14.93
N ALA A 48 -11.52 -4.60 16.14
CA ALA A 48 -12.54 -5.44 16.76
C ALA A 48 -13.97 -5.08 16.28
N VAL A 49 -14.21 -5.12 14.97
CA VAL A 49 -15.52 -4.85 14.36
C VAL A 49 -15.88 -5.92 13.33
N LEU A 50 -17.14 -5.92 12.88
CA LEU A 50 -17.58 -6.85 11.84
C LEU A 50 -16.80 -6.60 10.53
N PRO A 51 -16.54 -7.67 9.73
CA PRO A 51 -15.81 -7.54 8.46
C PRO A 51 -16.40 -6.52 7.49
N GLU A 52 -17.74 -6.37 7.48
CA GLU A 52 -18.44 -5.40 6.65
C GLU A 52 -18.05 -3.96 7.02
N THR A 53 -18.02 -3.66 8.32
CA THR A 53 -17.59 -2.35 8.83
C THR A 53 -16.11 -2.14 8.60
N THR A 54 -15.28 -3.17 8.74
CA THR A 54 -13.84 -3.09 8.43
C THR A 54 -13.61 -2.69 6.99
N ASN A 55 -14.36 -3.25 6.03
CA ASN A 55 -14.25 -2.87 4.62
C ASN A 55 -14.56 -1.37 4.41
N LEU A 56 -15.63 -0.87 5.03
CA LEU A 56 -15.97 0.56 4.97
C LEU A 56 -14.85 1.45 5.55
N ILE A 57 -14.28 1.05 6.69
CA ILE A 57 -13.16 1.77 7.32
C ILE A 57 -11.97 1.82 6.37
N ILE A 58 -11.57 0.70 5.77
CA ILE A 58 -10.44 0.64 4.85
C ILE A 58 -10.71 1.52 3.61
N THR A 59 -11.89 1.43 3.01
CA THR A 59 -12.26 2.28 1.86
C THR A 59 -12.22 3.77 2.20
N ALA A 60 -12.81 4.17 3.34
CA ALA A 60 -12.77 5.55 3.80
C ALA A 60 -11.34 6.04 4.03
N THR A 61 -10.49 5.18 4.62
CA THR A 61 -9.07 5.48 4.87
C THR A 61 -8.31 5.71 3.55
N CYS A 62 -8.58 4.90 2.52
CA CYS A 62 -8.02 5.12 1.17
C CYS A 62 -8.49 6.44 0.55
N CYS A 63 -9.78 6.78 0.69
CA CYS A 63 -10.31 8.07 0.22
C CYS A 63 -9.64 9.25 0.93
N PHE A 64 -9.49 9.19 2.26
CA PHE A 64 -8.79 10.22 3.02
C PHE A 64 -7.32 10.33 2.64
N HIS A 65 -6.63 9.21 2.43
CA HIS A 65 -5.26 9.23 1.97
C HIS A 65 -5.11 9.98 0.63
N ASN A 66 -6.00 9.71 -0.32
CA ASN A 66 -5.98 10.38 -1.63
C ASN A 66 -6.31 11.87 -1.50
N MET A 67 -7.32 12.23 -0.70
CA MET A 67 -7.71 13.63 -0.48
C MET A 67 -6.58 14.44 0.15
N LEU A 68 -5.95 13.90 1.21
CA LEU A 68 -4.81 14.56 1.85
C LEU A 68 -3.66 14.73 0.87
N ARG A 69 -3.35 13.69 0.07
CA ARG A 69 -2.30 13.76 -0.95
C ARG A 69 -2.57 14.86 -1.98
N ASP A 70 -3.81 15.03 -2.43
CA ASP A 70 -4.19 16.08 -3.39
C ASP A 70 -4.11 17.48 -2.77
N GLU A 71 -4.49 17.66 -1.50
CA GLU A 71 -4.33 18.95 -0.79
C GLU A 71 -2.85 19.35 -0.62
N PHE A 72 -1.98 18.39 -0.29
CA PHE A 72 -0.53 18.63 -0.23
C PHE A 72 0.04 19.01 -1.60
N LEU A 73 -0.32 18.27 -2.66
CA LEU A 73 0.10 18.59 -4.04
C LEU A 73 -0.39 19.97 -4.50
N SER A 74 -1.56 20.42 -4.03
CA SER A 74 -2.11 21.73 -4.37
C SER A 74 -1.39 22.89 -3.70
N THR A 75 -0.77 22.64 -2.53
CA THR A 75 -0.10 23.66 -1.73
C THR A 75 1.35 23.90 -2.19
N ASP A 76 1.96 22.89 -2.83
CA ASP A 76 3.38 22.90 -3.20
C ASP A 76 3.67 23.31 -4.66
N VAL A 77 2.73 23.90 -5.40
CA VAL A 77 2.95 24.35 -6.79
C VAL A 77 3.16 25.87 -6.86
N PRO A 78 4.41 26.36 -7.01
CA PRO A 78 4.68 27.45 -7.93
C PRO A 78 4.55 26.92 -9.36
N GLN A 79 3.80 27.61 -10.21
CA GLN A 79 3.64 27.25 -11.62
C GLN A 79 5.01 27.19 -12.33
N SER A 80 5.45 26.02 -12.80
CA SER A 80 6.26 25.89 -14.03
C SER A 80 6.41 24.43 -14.49
N ASP A 81 5.90 24.16 -15.69
CA ASP A 81 6.39 23.30 -16.77
C ASP A 81 7.10 21.97 -16.49
N ASN A 82 6.46 20.90 -16.98
CA ASN A 82 7.04 19.73 -17.67
C ASN A 82 8.32 19.11 -17.09
N HIS A 83 8.18 18.15 -16.16
CA HIS A 83 9.03 16.96 -16.23
C HIS A 83 8.35 15.74 -15.60
N GLU A 84 8.12 14.70 -16.41
CA GLU A 84 7.85 13.34 -15.93
C GLU A 84 8.96 12.92 -14.96
N THR A 85 8.67 12.87 -13.67
CA THR A 85 9.49 12.11 -12.74
C THR A 85 8.63 11.03 -12.12
N ASN A 86 9.00 9.79 -12.42
CA ASN A 86 8.74 8.61 -11.61
C ASN A 86 9.32 8.84 -10.21
N THR A 87 8.72 9.74 -9.44
CA THR A 87 9.13 9.99 -8.07
C THR A 87 8.31 9.05 -7.23
N SER A 88 8.96 7.99 -6.78
CA SER A 88 8.56 7.21 -5.61
C SER A 88 8.53 8.18 -4.44
N VAL A 89 7.45 8.94 -4.30
CA VAL A 89 7.35 9.95 -3.25
C VAL A 89 7.06 9.21 -1.96
N ASN A 90 8.13 8.88 -1.25
CA ASN A 90 8.10 8.61 0.18
C ASN A 90 7.72 9.91 0.90
N ILE A 91 6.46 10.36 0.74
CA ILE A 91 5.87 11.39 1.59
C ILE A 91 5.31 10.66 2.81
N MET A 92 6.23 10.11 3.59
CA MET A 92 5.97 9.81 4.98
C MET A 92 5.72 11.18 5.64
N LEU A 93 4.45 11.52 5.90
CA LEU A 93 4.11 12.67 6.73
C LEU A 93 4.99 12.60 7.99
N PRO A 94 5.79 13.64 8.30
CA PRO A 94 6.36 13.71 9.62
C PRO A 94 5.20 13.92 10.57
N LEU A 95 4.82 12.86 11.31
CA LEU A 95 3.98 12.99 12.47
C LEU A 95 4.75 13.88 13.45
N ALA A 96 4.49 15.19 13.41
CA ALA A 96 4.87 16.09 14.48
C ALA A 96 4.24 15.56 15.76
N ARG A 97 5.12 15.13 16.66
CA ARG A 97 4.77 14.54 17.95
C ARG A 97 4.81 15.59 19.04
#